data_AF-A0A920RV84-F1
#
_entry.id   AF-A0A920RV84-F1
#
_cell.length_a   1.000
_cell.length_b   1.000
_cell.length_c   1.000
_cell.angle_alpha   90.00
_cell.angle_beta   90.00
_cell.angle_gamma   90.00
#
_symmetry.space_group_name_H-M   'P 1'
#
loop_
_entity.id
_entity.type
_entity.pdbx_description
1 polymer ?
#
loop_
_entity_poly.entity_id
_entity_poly.type
_entity_poly.pdbx_seq_one_letter_code
_entity_poly.pdbx_strand_id
1 'polypeptide(L)'
;MHPDFVRYQKQVIVNAKLMANLFIESGFKVVSEGTDSHLFLLDLTDKNITGAEAETTLGEANITLNKNSVPNDRRPPMVTSGLRIGTPAITTRGFKERK
;
A
#
# COMPACT_ATOMS: atom_id res chain seq x y z
N MET A 1 -8.80 -4.70 26.88
CA MET A 1 -8.53 -4.09 25.56
C MET A 1 -9.02 -2.64 25.60
N HIS A 2 -8.16 -1.65 25.37
CA HIS A 2 -8.53 -0.23 25.51
C HIS A 2 -9.50 0.16 24.38
N PRO A 3 -10.70 0.72 24.66
CA PRO A 3 -11.70 1.04 23.63
C PRO A 3 -11.15 1.89 22.49
N ASP A 4 -10.28 2.85 22.81
CA ASP A 4 -9.71 3.77 21.82
C ASP A 4 -8.76 3.04 20.86
N PHE A 5 -8.01 2.05 21.34
CA PHE A 5 -7.15 1.23 20.49
C PHE A 5 -7.99 0.36 19.55
N VAL A 6 -9.14 -0.14 20.02
CA VAL A 6 -10.09 -0.87 19.16
C VAL A 6 -10.62 0.04 18.05
N ARG A 7 -10.99 1.28 18.37
CA ARG A 7 -11.45 2.26 17.37
C ARG A 7 -10.35 2.61 16.38
N TYR A 8 -9.12 2.80 16.85
CA TYR A 8 -7.94 3.01 16.01
C TYR A 8 -7.73 1.86 15.02
N GLN A 9 -7.73 0.60 15.47
CA GLN A 9 -7.51 -0.54 14.57
C GLN A 9 -8.63 -0.70 13.54
N LYS A 10 -9.89 -0.40 13.90
CA LYS A 10 -10.98 -0.35 12.92
C LYS A 10 -10.72 0.72 11.85
N GLN A 11 -10.25 1.90 12.25
CA GLN A 11 -9.91 2.98 11.33
C GLN A 11 -8.75 2.60 10.39
N VAL A 12 -7.73 1.90 10.88
CA VAL A 12 -6.60 1.41 10.08
C VAL A 12 -7.11 0.54 8.92
N ILE A 13 -8.01 -0.40 9.20
CA ILE A 13 -8.59 -1.29 8.20
C ILE A 13 -9.47 -0.50 7.21
N VAL A 14 -10.32 0.40 7.69
CA VAL A 14 -11.16 1.26 6.83
C VAL A 14 -10.29 2.07 5.85
N ASN A 15 -9.22 2.69 6.36
CA ASN A 15 -8.28 3.45 5.53
C ASN A 15 -7.59 2.56 4.50
N ALA A 16 -7.18 1.34 4.88
CA ALA A 16 -6.48 0.42 3.97
C ALA A 16 -7.39 -0.05 2.83
N LYS A 17 -8.65 -0.40 3.15
CA LYS A 17 -9.66 -0.79 2.15
C LYS A 17 -9.96 0.34 1.17
N LEU A 18 -10.19 1.55 1.68
CA LEU A 18 -10.42 2.70 0.81
C LEU A 18 -9.22 2.99 -0.08
N MET A 19 -8.01 2.98 0.47
CA MET A 19 -6.80 3.27 -0.29
C MET A 19 -6.56 2.22 -1.39
N ALA A 20 -6.74 0.93 -1.09
CA ALA A 20 -6.64 -0.13 -2.08
C ALA A 20 -7.65 0.06 -3.22
N ASN A 21 -8.92 0.37 -2.89
CA ASN A 21 -9.95 0.62 -3.90
C ASN A 21 -9.62 1.82 -4.79
N LEU A 22 -9.11 2.92 -4.22
CA LEU A 22 -8.71 4.09 -5.00
C LEU A 22 -7.58 3.77 -6.00
N PHE A 23 -6.64 2.89 -5.63
CA PHE A 23 -5.62 2.41 -6.57
C PHE A 23 -6.22 1.57 -7.70
N ILE A 24 -7.16 0.67 -7.39
CA ILE A 24 -7.88 -0.13 -8.39
C ILE A 24 -8.64 0.78 -9.36
N GLU A 25 -9.41 1.74 -8.83
CA GLU A 25 -10.14 2.74 -9.62
C GLU A 25 -9.20 3.60 -10.48
N SER A 26 -7.98 3.84 -9.99
CA SER A 26 -6.93 4.56 -10.73
C SER A 26 -6.17 3.69 -11.74
N GLY A 27 -6.62 2.44 -11.98
CA GLY A 27 -6.04 1.54 -12.98
C GLY A 27 -4.73 0.86 -12.54
N PHE A 28 -4.49 0.76 -11.23
CA PHE A 28 -3.41 -0.07 -10.69
C PHE A 28 -3.94 -1.44 -10.27
N LYS A 29 -3.11 -2.46 -10.44
CA LYS A 29 -3.41 -3.79 -9.97
C LYS A 29 -3.04 -3.92 -8.49
N VAL A 30 -4.01 -4.22 -7.64
CA VAL A 30 -3.79 -4.61 -6.25
C VAL A 30 -3.77 -6.13 -6.17
N VAL A 31 -2.72 -6.72 -5.58
CA VAL A 31 -2.67 -8.16 -5.33
C VAL A 31 -3.87 -8.56 -4.46
N SER A 32 -4.57 -9.64 -4.81
CA SER A 32 -5.82 -10.09 -4.18
C SER A 32 -7.03 -9.16 -4.32
N GLU A 33 -6.97 -8.17 -5.22
CA GLU A 33 -8.08 -7.26 -5.56
C GLU A 33 -8.61 -6.44 -4.37
N GLY A 34 -7.79 -6.27 -3.32
CA GLY A 34 -8.17 -5.51 -2.14
C GLY A 34 -7.29 -5.81 -0.93
N THR A 35 -7.84 -5.64 0.27
CA THR A 35 -7.22 -6.05 1.52
C THR A 35 -8.25 -6.20 2.65
N ASP A 36 -7.98 -7.13 3.56
CA ASP A 36 -8.71 -7.28 4.83
C ASP A 36 -7.88 -6.88 6.05
N SER A 37 -6.69 -6.31 5.82
CA SER A 37 -5.74 -5.98 6.88
C SER A 37 -5.34 -4.50 6.83
N HIS A 38 -4.16 -4.18 7.36
CA HIS A 38 -3.61 -2.84 7.45
C HIS A 38 -2.69 -2.49 6.27
N LEU A 39 -2.46 -3.43 5.36
CA LEU A 39 -1.56 -3.29 4.21
C LEU A 39 -2.13 -3.93 2.95
N PHE A 40 -1.60 -3.54 1.80
CA PHE A 40 -1.84 -4.19 0.51
C PHE A 40 -0.58 -4.07 -0.36
N LEU A 41 -0.56 -4.84 -1.46
CA LEU A 41 0.54 -4.84 -2.43
C LEU A 41 0.03 -4.31 -3.76
N LEU A 42 0.71 -3.29 -4.28
CA LEU A 42 0.58 -2.89 -5.68
C LEU A 42 1.47 -3.77 -6.55
N ASP A 43 0.89 -4.27 -7.63
CA ASP A 43 1.58 -4.96 -8.71
C ASP A 43 1.85 -3.95 -9.83
N LEU A 44 3.14 -3.70 -10.08
CA LEU A 44 3.63 -2.77 -11.09
C LEU A 44 4.14 -3.50 -12.34
N THR A 45 3.86 -4.79 -12.51
CA THR A 45 4.34 -5.57 -13.67
C THR A 45 3.79 -5.07 -15.01
N ASP A 46 2.59 -4.48 -15.01
CA ASP A 46 1.97 -3.83 -16.17
C ASP A 46 2.42 -2.37 -16.33
N LYS A 47 3.18 -1.84 -15.37
CA LYS A 47 3.78 -0.52 -15.43
C LYS A 47 5.24 -0.67 -15.84
N ASN A 48 5.73 0.26 -16.65
CA ASN A 48 7.14 0.28 -17.03
C ASN A 48 8.03 0.85 -15.90
N ILE A 49 7.80 0.41 -14.66
CA ILE A 49 8.43 0.91 -13.43
C ILE A 49 8.73 -0.30 -12.53
N THR A 50 9.91 -0.31 -11.89
CA THR A 50 10.30 -1.30 -10.88
C THR A 50 9.89 -0.91 -9.47
N GLY A 51 9.80 -1.88 -8.56
CA GLY A 51 9.56 -1.58 -7.15
C GLY A 51 10.68 -0.72 -6.55
N ALA A 52 11.93 -0.96 -6.95
CA ALA A 52 13.09 -0.16 -6.54
C ALA A 52 13.03 1.29 -7.04
N GLU A 53 12.72 1.52 -8.32
CA GLU A 53 12.53 2.88 -8.85
C GLU A 53 11.38 3.59 -8.14
N ALA A 54 10.24 2.92 -7.96
CA ALA A 54 9.10 3.49 -7.26
C ALA A 54 9.42 3.87 -5.81
N GLU A 55 10.12 2.99 -5.07
CA GLU A 55 10.59 3.26 -3.70
C GLU A 55 11.50 4.50 -3.65
N THR A 56 12.48 4.60 -4.55
CA THR A 56 13.41 5.74 -4.59
C THR A 56 12.71 7.05 -4.96
N THR A 57 11.94 7.08 -6.06
CA THR A 57 11.26 8.30 -6.51
C THR A 57 10.23 8.81 -5.51
N LEU A 58 9.48 7.90 -4.87
CA LEU A 58 8.54 8.30 -3.81
C LEU A 58 9.30 8.78 -2.56
N GLY A 59 10.46 8.19 -2.26
CA GLY A 59 11.36 8.65 -1.21
C GLY A 59 11.82 10.11 -1.42
N GLU A 60 12.18 10.48 -2.65
CA GLU A 60 12.53 11.86 -3.02
C GLU A 60 11.36 12.84 -2.81
N ALA A 61 10.12 12.36 -2.95
CA ALA A 61 8.90 13.11 -2.66
C ALA A 61 8.45 13.04 -1.18
N ASN A 62 9.28 12.52 -0.28
CA ASN A 62 8.98 12.32 1.15
C ASN A 62 7.84 11.31 1.43
N ILE A 63 7.63 10.35 0.53
CA ILE A 63 6.67 9.25 0.67
C ILE A 63 7.46 7.96 0.92
N THR A 64 7.55 7.55 2.18
CA THR A 64 8.29 6.34 2.57
C THR A 64 7.44 5.09 2.41
N LEU A 65 7.84 4.22 1.48
CA LEU A 65 7.23 2.92 1.21
C LEU A 65 8.33 1.87 1.02
N ASN A 66 7.94 0.62 0.75
CA ASN A 66 8.89 -0.48 0.60
C ASN A 66 8.62 -1.27 -0.68
N LYS A 67 9.65 -1.45 -1.51
CA LYS A 67 9.65 -2.37 -2.65
C LYS A 67 9.41 -3.80 -2.15
N ASN A 68 8.62 -4.57 -2.89
CA ASN A 68 8.23 -5.91 -2.50
C ASN A 68 7.98 -6.77 -3.73
N SER A 69 8.37 -8.05 -3.67
CA SER A 69 8.02 -9.00 -4.72
C SER A 69 6.51 -9.22 -4.79
N VAL A 70 6.03 -9.56 -5.98
CA VAL A 70 4.63 -9.94 -6.25
C VAL A 70 4.55 -11.41 -6.66
N PRO A 71 3.36 -12.03 -6.69
CA PRO A 71 3.22 -13.39 -7.20
C PRO A 71 3.78 -13.52 -8.63
N ASN A 72 4.61 -14.53 -8.87
CA ASN A 72 5.27 -14.76 -10.17
C ASN A 72 6.14 -13.59 -10.67
N ASP A 73 6.74 -12.83 -9.75
CA ASP A 73 7.65 -11.74 -10.10
C ASP A 73 8.81 -12.23 -10.97
N ARG A 74 8.96 -11.66 -12.16
CA ARG A 74 10.04 -12.00 -13.09
C ARG A 74 11.31 -11.21 -12.82
N ARG A 75 11.25 -10.16 -11.99
CA ARG A 75 12.40 -9.31 -11.68
C ARG A 75 13.23 -9.89 -10.52
N PRO A 76 14.53 -9.59 -10.46
CA PRO A 76 15.38 -10.03 -9.36
C PRO A 76 14.89 -9.51 -7.98
N PRO A 77 15.18 -10.23 -6.88
CA PRO A 77 14.72 -9.85 -5.53
C PRO A 77 15.11 -8.44 -5.08
N MET A 78 16.21 -7.88 -5.58
CA MET A 78 16.65 -6.52 -5.24
C MET A 78 15.93 -5.40 -6.02
N VAL A 79 15.25 -5.76 -7.11
CA VAL A 79 14.58 -4.81 -8.03
C VAL A 79 13.06 -4.86 -7.81
N THR A 80 12.47 -6.06 -7.83
CA THR A 80 11.04 -6.36 -7.61
C THR A 80 10.07 -5.65 -8.56
N SER A 81 8.82 -6.13 -8.61
CA SER A 81 7.74 -5.54 -9.39
C SER A 81 6.56 -5.06 -8.55
N GLY A 82 6.76 -4.79 -7.26
CA GLY A 82 5.68 -4.31 -6.41
C GLY A 82 6.09 -3.36 -5.32
N LEU A 83 5.07 -2.77 -4.70
CA LEU A 83 5.19 -1.80 -3.62
C LEU A 83 4.20 -2.15 -2.51
N ARG A 84 4.71 -2.25 -1.27
CA ARG A 84 3.90 -2.50 -0.09
C ARG A 84 3.49 -1.20 0.56
N ILE A 85 2.18 -1.04 0.74
CA ILE A 85 1.57 0.17 1.32
C ILE A 85 0.79 -0.22 2.56
N GLY A 86 0.89 0.58 3.62
CA GLY A 86 0.15 0.36 4.86
C GLY A 86 -0.33 1.66 5.49
N THR A 87 -1.42 1.57 6.23
CA THR A 87 -2.12 2.72 6.84
C THR A 87 -1.89 2.99 8.34
N PRO A 88 -1.24 2.14 9.18
CA PRO A 88 -1.10 2.39 10.62
C PRO A 88 -0.48 3.76 10.98
N ALA A 89 0.61 4.13 10.31
CA ALA A 89 1.37 5.34 10.64
C ALA A 89 0.56 6.62 10.37
N ILE A 90 -0.05 6.73 9.19
CA ILE A 90 -0.89 7.90 8.85
C ILE A 90 -2.18 7.95 9.67
N THR A 91 -2.75 6.78 10.01
CA THR A 91 -3.96 6.69 10.84
C THR A 91 -3.66 7.17 12.26
N THR A 92 -2.49 6.82 12.81
CA THR A 92 -2.01 7.33 14.10
C THR A 92 -1.89 8.86 14.09
N ARG A 93 -1.55 9.45 12.94
CA ARG A 93 -1.47 10.91 12.74
C ARG A 93 -2.83 11.57 12.46
N GLY A 94 -3.93 10.81 12.52
CA GLY A 94 -5.30 11.33 12.41
C GLY A 94 -5.91 11.29 11.01
N PHE A 95 -5.26 10.65 10.02
CA PHE A 95 -5.83 10.50 8.68
C PHE A 95 -7.05 9.56 8.72
N LYS A 96 -8.10 9.95 8.00
CA LYS A 96 -9.37 9.23 7.86
C LYS A 96 -9.85 9.25 6.41
N GLU A 97 -10.78 8.38 6.07
CA GLU A 97 -11.51 8.46 4.83
C GLU A 97 -12.16 9.82 4.64
N ARG A 98 -12.04 10.39 3.44
CA ARG A 98 -12.82 11.56 3.03
C ARG A 98 -14.04 11.06 2.28
N LYS A 99 -15.22 11.51 2.72
CA LYS A 99 -16.47 11.34 1.98
C LYS A 99 -16.54 12.30 0.81
#